data_AF-A0A8F7GQ82-F1
#
_entry.id   AF-A0A8F7GQ82-F1
#
_cell.length_a   1.000
_cell.length_b   1.000
_cell.length_c   1.000
_cell.angle_alpha   90.00
_cell.angle_beta   90.00
_cell.angle_gamma   90.00
#
_symmetry.space_group_name_H-M   'P 1'
#
loop_
_entity.id
_entity.type
_entity.pdbx_description
1 polymer ?
#
loop_
_entity_poly.entity_id
_entity_poly.type
_entity_poly.pdbx_seq_one_letter_code
_entity_poly.pdbx_strand_id
1 'polypeptide(L)'
;MFLMSLILMWKYYDHVLMVLVCIEFIVIINLFNIYMMLMQLNSEFYLLIFMVMFVMEGILGISIVVMIIRFKGNEYLSKLNLLW
;
A
#
# COMPACT_ATOMS: atom_id res chain seq x y z
N MET A 1 6.07 12.19 8.43
CA MET A 1 6.35 10.86 7.87
C MET A 1 5.48 10.57 6.66
N PHE A 2 4.17 10.76 6.73
CA PHE A 2 3.25 10.57 5.59
C PHE A 2 3.64 11.37 4.33
N LEU A 3 3.97 12.66 4.46
CA LEU A 3 4.46 13.46 3.32
C LEU A 3 5.76 12.92 2.73
N MET A 4 6.65 12.35 3.56
CA MET A 4 7.90 11.77 3.07
C MET A 4 7.67 10.46 2.33
N SER A 5 6.75 9.60 2.80
CA SER A 5 6.38 8.38 2.06
C SER A 5 5.71 8.71 0.72
N LEU A 6 4.91 9.79 0.64
CA LEU A 6 4.35 10.27 -0.63
C LEU A 6 5.44 10.74 -1.60
N ILE A 7 6.43 11.50 -1.11
CA ILE A 7 7.57 11.96 -1.94
C ILE A 7 8.41 10.76 -2.42
N LEU A 8 8.65 9.78 -1.55
CA LEU A 8 9.37 8.56 -1.90
C LEU A 8 8.64 7.74 -2.96
N MET A 9 7.30 7.68 -2.88
CA MET A 9 6.48 6.99 -3.87
C MET A 9 6.63 7.59 -5.27
N TRP A 10 6.69 8.92 -5.38
CA TRP A 10 6.94 9.57 -6.66
C TRP A 10 8.36 9.28 -7.18
N LYS A 11 9.36 9.18 -6.31
CA LYS A 11 10.74 8.94 -6.72
C LYS A 11 11.01 7.51 -7.19
N TYR A 12 10.34 6.52 -6.60
CA TYR A 12 10.56 5.09 -6.86
C TYR A 12 9.44 4.44 -7.69
N TYR A 13 8.67 5.24 -8.44
CA TYR A 13 7.55 4.78 -9.25
C TYR A 13 7.91 3.67 -10.25
N ASP A 14 9.17 3.55 -10.68
CA ASP A 14 9.57 2.53 -11.65
C ASP A 14 9.59 1.10 -11.07
N HIS A 15 9.78 0.96 -9.75
CA HIS A 15 9.90 -0.33 -9.07
C HIS A 15 8.65 -0.64 -8.26
N VAL A 16 7.81 -1.56 -8.73
CA VAL A 16 6.51 -1.85 -8.09
C VAL A 16 6.67 -2.27 -6.62
N LEU A 17 7.71 -3.05 -6.30
CA LEU A 17 7.97 -3.51 -4.93
C LEU A 17 8.28 -2.34 -3.97
N MET A 18 9.05 -1.34 -4.43
CA MET A 18 9.30 -0.11 -3.65
C MET A 18 8.02 0.69 -3.43
N VAL A 19 7.15 0.76 -4.43
CA VAL A 19 5.84 1.42 -4.32
C VAL A 19 4.97 0.73 -3.27
N LEU A 20 4.93 -0.60 -3.26
CA LEU A 20 4.20 -1.40 -2.25
C LEU A 20 4.67 -1.11 -0.82
N VAL A 21 5.99 -1.09 -0.59
CA VAL A 21 6.54 -0.76 0.74
C VAL A 21 6.17 0.67 1.17
N CYS A 22 6.17 1.62 0.23
CA CYS A 22 5.73 2.99 0.52
C CYS A 22 4.25 3.05 0.91
N ILE A 23 3.40 2.23 0.26
CA ILE A 23 1.97 2.13 0.57
C ILE A 23 1.75 1.49 1.94
N GLU A 24 2.45 0.41 2.29
CA GLU A 24 2.35 -0.20 3.63
C GLU A 24 2.74 0.79 4.73
N PHE A 25 3.77 1.61 4.50
CA PHE A 25 4.16 2.64 5.47
C PHE A 25 3.08 3.72 5.64
N ILE A 26 2.40 4.09 4.55
CA ILE A 26 1.25 5.01 4.58
C ILE A 26 0.09 4.42 5.40
N VAL A 27 -0.21 3.13 5.19
CA VAL A 27 -1.26 2.41 5.92
C VAL A 27 -0.98 2.41 7.42
N ILE A 28 0.25 2.14 7.85
CA ILE A 28 0.62 2.13 9.27
C ILE A 28 0.39 3.50 9.93
N ILE A 29 0.79 4.60 9.26
CA ILE A 29 0.61 5.95 9.79
C ILE A 29 -0.89 6.29 9.90
N ASN A 30 -1.69 5.91 8.90
CA ASN A 30 -3.13 6.13 8.93
C ASN A 30 -3.84 5.30 10.01
N LEU A 31 -3.45 4.04 10.20
CA LEU A 31 -3.95 3.19 11.27
C LEU A 31 -3.67 3.79 12.64
N PHE A 32 -2.48 4.34 12.86
CA PHE A 32 -2.16 5.01 14.12
C PHE A 32 -3.04 6.25 14.36
N ASN A 33 -3.26 7.07 13.33
CA ASN A 33 -4.13 8.25 13.45
C ASN A 33 -5.59 7.85 13.74
N ILE A 34 -6.11 6.83 13.06
CA ILE A 34 -7.47 6.31 13.28
C ILE A 34 -7.60 5.73 14.69
N TYR A 35 -6.60 4.98 15.17
CA TYR A 35 -6.58 4.47 16.54
C TYR A 35 -6.70 5.61 17.57
N MET A 36 -5.90 6.66 17.44
CA MET A 36 -5.96 7.80 18.36
C MET A 36 -7.33 8.50 18.34
N MET A 37 -8.00 8.57 17.19
CA MET A 37 -9.36 9.11 17.10
C MET A 37 -10.42 8.18 17.71
N LEU A 38 -10.33 6.87 17.47
CA LEU A 38 -11.28 5.89 17.98
C LEU A 38 -11.21 5.73 19.50
N MET A 39 -10.01 5.83 20.08
CA MET A 39 -9.80 5.88 21.54
C MET A 39 -10.58 7.04 22.17
N GLN A 40 -10.64 8.22 21.53
CA GLN A 40 -11.41 9.36 22.04
C GLN A 40 -12.93 9.13 21.97
N LEU A 41 -13.38 8.32 21.02
CA LEU A 41 -14.78 8.00 20.78
C LEU A 41 -15.22 6.70 21.50
N ASN A 42 -14.33 6.03 22.25
CA ASN A 42 -14.54 4.72 22.86
C ASN A 42 -15.09 3.66 21.89
N SER A 43 -14.65 3.69 20.63
CA SER A 43 -15.22 2.90 19.54
C SER A 43 -14.21 1.94 18.91
N GLU A 44 -13.50 1.21 19.78
CA GLU A 44 -12.43 0.25 19.45
C GLU A 44 -12.83 -0.78 18.37
N PHE A 45 -14.10 -1.19 18.32
CA PHE A 45 -14.58 -2.22 17.39
C PHE A 45 -14.39 -1.85 15.91
N TYR A 46 -14.43 -0.56 15.57
CA TYR A 46 -14.21 -0.13 14.19
C TYR A 46 -12.76 -0.36 13.74
N LEU A 47 -11.80 -0.41 14.67
CA LEU A 47 -10.39 -0.67 14.37
C LEU A 47 -10.20 -2.03 13.66
N LEU A 48 -10.96 -3.05 14.08
CA LEU A 48 -10.89 -4.39 13.49
C LEU A 48 -11.30 -4.37 12.01
N ILE A 49 -12.33 -3.61 11.67
CA ILE A 49 -12.81 -3.48 10.29
C ILE A 49 -11.72 -2.82 9.42
N PHE A 50 -11.11 -1.74 9.91
CA PHE A 50 -10.02 -1.08 9.20
C PHE A 50 -8.80 -2.00 9.02
N MET A 51 -8.40 -2.73 10.07
CA MET A 51 -7.27 -3.66 9.98
C MET A 51 -7.50 -4.75 8.93
N VAL A 52 -8.69 -5.36 8.89
CA VAL A 52 -9.00 -6.39 7.89
C VAL A 52 -8.97 -5.80 6.48
N MET A 53 -9.55 -4.62 6.26
CA MET A 53 -9.52 -3.95 4.96
C MET A 53 -8.09 -3.69 4.47
N PHE A 54 -7.21 -3.19 5.34
CA PHE A 54 -5.82 -2.92 5.00
C PHE A 54 -5.01 -4.19 4.70
N VAL A 55 -5.25 -5.29 5.41
CA VAL A 55 -4.60 -6.58 5.10
C VAL A 55 -5.05 -7.10 3.74
N MET A 56 -6.34 -6.94 3.38
CA MET A 56 -6.86 -7.37 2.08
C MET A 56 -6.25 -6.57 0.92
N GLU A 57 -6.06 -5.26 1.09
CA GLU A 57 -5.36 -4.43 0.10
C GLU A 57 -3.90 -4.89 -0.09
N GLY A 58 -3.21 -5.26 0.99
CA GLY A 58 -1.86 -5.83 0.91
C GLY A 58 -1.81 -7.14 0.12
N ILE A 59 -2.75 -8.06 0.36
CA ILE A 59 -2.86 -9.32 -0.38
C ILE A 59 -3.09 -9.07 -1.88
N LEU A 60 -3.99 -8.15 -2.21
CA LEU A 60 -4.26 -7.75 -3.60
C LEU A 60 -3.00 -7.17 -4.25
N GLY A 61 -2.30 -6.26 -3.57
CA GLY A 61 -1.07 -5.65 -4.07
C GLY A 61 0.03 -6.67 -4.40
N ILE A 62 0.26 -7.65 -3.52
CA ILE A 62 1.25 -8.71 -3.75
C ILE A 62 0.80 -9.63 -4.89
N SER A 63 -0.49 -9.96 -4.97
CA SER A 63 -1.01 -10.82 -6.05
C SER A 63 -0.77 -10.21 -7.45
N ILE A 64 -0.88 -8.89 -7.56
CA ILE A 64 -0.61 -8.14 -8.80
C ILE A 64 0.89 -8.19 -9.14
N VAL A 65 1.78 -8.06 -8.16
CA VAL A 65 3.23 -8.19 -8.40
C VAL A 65 3.58 -9.57 -8.94
N VAL A 66 3.04 -10.62 -8.33
CA VAL A 66 3.26 -12.01 -8.80
C VAL A 66 2.77 -12.14 -10.25
N MET A 67 1.63 -11.54 -10.59
CA MET A 67 1.13 -11.53 -11.96
C MET A 67 2.09 -10.81 -12.93
N ILE A 68 2.59 -9.61 -12.57
CA ILE A 68 3.52 -8.83 -13.40
C ILE A 68 4.80 -9.62 -13.67
N ILE A 69 5.37 -10.26 -12.64
CA ILE A 69 6.57 -11.09 -12.76
C ILE A 69 6.32 -12.26 -13.73
N ARG A 70 5.16 -12.92 -13.64
CA ARG A 70 4.83 -14.07 -14.51
C ARG A 70 4.62 -13.68 -15.98
N PHE A 71 4.07 -12.50 -16.27
CA PHE A 71 3.80 -12.08 -17.66
C PHE A 71 4.97 -11.35 -18.33
N LYS A 72 5.78 -10.57 -17.59
CA LYS A 72 6.84 -9.72 -18.16
C LYS A 72 8.26 -10.10 -17.73
N GLY A 73 8.40 -11.02 -16.77
CA GLY A 73 9.69 -11.49 -16.26
C GLY A 73 10.47 -10.46 -15.44
N ASN A 74 9.92 -9.25 -15.22
CA ASN A 74 10.57 -8.20 -14.43
C ASN A 74 9.55 -7.24 -13.80
N GLU A 75 9.92 -6.62 -12.69
CA GLU A 75 9.06 -5.83 -11.79
C GLU A 75 8.92 -4.35 -12.19
N TYR A 76 9.49 -3.94 -13.32
CA TYR A 76 9.50 -2.53 -13.73
C TYR A 76 8.18 -2.09 -14.38
N LEU A 77 7.63 -0.98 -13.87
CA LEU A 77 6.44 -0.32 -14.42
C LEU A 77 6.68 0.25 -15.84
N SER A 78 7.91 0.61 -16.19
CA SER A 78 8.26 1.09 -17.54
C SER A 78 8.03 0.05 -18.65
N LYS A 79 8.04 -1.25 -18.32
CA LYS A 79 7.69 -2.32 -19.26
C LYS A 79 6.18 -2.57 -19.31
N LEU A 80 5.36 -1.93 -18.46
CA LEU A 80 3.90 -1.96 -18.48
C LEU A 80 3.26 -1.12 -19.60
N ASN A 81 3.95 -0.97 -20.75
CA ASN A 81 3.26 -0.68 -22.01
C ASN A 81 2.44 -1.91 -22.41
N LEU A 82 1.25 -2.00 -21.83
CA LEU A 82 0.15 -2.87 -22.26
C LEU A 82 -1.09 -1.97 -22.45
N LEU A 83 -0.84 -0.75 -22.92
CA LEU A 83 -1.84 0.13 -23.51
C LEU A 83 -1.83 -0.19 -24.99
N TRP A 84 -2.72 -1.10 -25.40
CA TRP A 84 -3.06 -1.49 -26.79
C TRP A 84 -1.91 -1.46 -27.81
#